data_AF-A0A7S2WXW3-F1
#
_entry.id   AF-A0A7S2WXW3-F1
#
_cell.length_a   1.000
_cell.length_b   1.000
_cell.length_c   1.000
_cell.angle_alpha   90.00
_cell.angle_beta   90.00
_cell.angle_gamma   90.00
#
_symmetry.space_group_name_H-M   'P 1'
#
loop_
_entity.id
_entity.type
_entity.pdbx_description
1 polymer ?
#
loop_
_entity_poly.entity_id
_entity_poly.type
_entity_poly.pdbx_seq_one_letter_code
_entity_poly.pdbx_strand_id
1 'polypeptide(L)'
;SRGTRTRVAAVQEVVGQLSDAWSVGTANGLPPQLEGIETQLFQASLLPELLYLWFLSRPEAKTPPLANTGARMLLLFVFATIPAGIAAKVQFGDTLANVDVLHGTSESLLTFSNLVLALGFSRALFTVDGEGKELDLGAFPAKGIAKFVGLIAGVCGLGFLASNLLIDSSTLDMEPSNALSLPTWAVHVSSVAEWTLATSLVWKFAEKSGNQAWKGLSVAMCLNLLNAYTPCTWHAFYNSPAIGALVPLQALLTLTGSSARAFAAYRVCEEGKRLEAQPEAQANTTDKESSSSSSSS
;
A
#
# COMPACT_ATOMS: atom_id res chain seq x y z
N SER A 1 1.69 -18.91 40.98
CA SER A 1 2.29 -17.59 40.65
C SER A 1 3.52 -17.65 39.73
N ARG A 2 4.17 -18.82 39.52
CA ARG A 2 5.33 -18.94 38.60
C ARG A 2 4.92 -18.99 37.11
N GLY A 3 3.88 -19.75 36.76
CA GLY A 3 3.40 -19.89 35.37
C GLY A 3 2.82 -18.60 34.76
N THR A 4 2.21 -17.73 35.56
CA THR A 4 1.71 -16.42 35.11
C THR A 4 2.87 -15.48 34.76
N ARG A 5 3.96 -15.50 35.55
CA ARG A 5 5.14 -14.65 35.33
C ARG A 5 5.91 -15.06 34.07
N THR A 6 6.01 -16.36 33.79
CA THR A 6 6.62 -16.88 32.54
C THR A 6 5.79 -16.54 31.30
N ARG A 7 4.45 -16.62 31.39
CA ARG A 7 3.57 -16.21 30.29
C ARG A 7 3.63 -14.70 30.02
N VAL A 8 3.67 -13.87 31.05
CA VAL A 8 3.80 -12.41 30.89
C VAL A 8 5.14 -12.05 30.26
N ALA A 9 6.25 -12.69 30.67
CA ALA A 9 7.55 -12.48 30.05
C ALA A 9 7.58 -12.89 28.57
N ALA A 10 7.02 -14.05 28.23
CA ALA A 10 6.93 -14.50 26.84
C ALA A 10 6.04 -13.57 25.99
N VAL A 11 4.93 -13.06 26.54
CA VAL A 11 4.08 -12.08 25.86
C VAL A 11 4.83 -10.75 25.67
N GLN A 12 5.57 -10.28 26.68
CA GLN A 12 6.38 -9.06 26.57
C GLN A 12 7.51 -9.20 25.55
N GLU A 13 8.12 -10.37 25.45
CA GLU A 13 9.14 -10.67 24.44
C GLU A 13 8.56 -10.66 23.03
N VAL A 14 7.42 -11.35 22.81
CA VAL A 14 6.72 -11.35 21.52
C VAL A 14 6.23 -9.94 21.15
N VAL A 15 5.64 -9.21 22.09
CA VAL A 15 5.19 -7.82 21.88
C VAL A 15 6.37 -6.90 21.61
N GLY A 16 7.50 -7.08 22.30
CA GLY A 16 8.74 -6.36 22.05
C GLY A 16 9.25 -6.58 20.63
N GLN A 17 9.32 -7.83 20.18
CA GLN A 17 9.71 -8.20 18.81
C GLN A 17 8.76 -7.63 17.75
N LEU A 18 7.45 -7.65 17.99
CA LEU A 18 6.46 -7.04 17.10
C LEU A 18 6.58 -5.52 17.05
N SER A 19 6.81 -4.88 18.21
CA SER A 19 7.01 -3.43 18.29
C SER A 19 8.29 -2.97 17.61
N ASP A 20 9.28 -3.86 17.48
CA ASP A 20 10.57 -3.60 16.84
C ASP A 20 10.62 -4.09 15.38
N ALA A 21 9.60 -4.79 14.87
CA ALA A 21 9.64 -5.43 13.54
C ALA A 21 9.92 -4.46 12.37
N TRP A 22 9.55 -3.19 12.51
CA TRP A 22 9.78 -2.13 11.51
C TRP A 22 10.92 -1.17 11.86
N SER A 23 11.66 -1.42 12.95
CA SER A 23 12.79 -0.58 13.32
C SER A 23 13.99 -0.86 12.42
N VAL A 24 14.64 0.20 11.95
CA VAL A 24 15.79 0.18 11.04
C VAL A 24 17.13 0.38 11.75
N GLY A 25 17.18 0.12 13.06
CA GLY A 25 18.40 0.19 13.86
C GLY A 25 18.70 1.59 14.45
N THR A 26 19.68 1.63 15.35
CA THR A 26 19.99 2.77 16.25
C THR A 26 20.71 3.94 15.58
N ALA A 27 20.83 3.94 14.25
CA ALA A 27 21.65 4.88 13.49
C ALA A 27 20.87 5.52 12.33
N ASN A 28 19.63 5.93 12.58
CA ASN A 28 18.83 6.75 11.66
C ASN A 28 19.32 8.22 11.58
N GLY A 29 20.48 8.54 12.18
CA GLY A 29 21.08 9.88 12.16
C GLY A 29 20.31 10.94 12.94
N LEU A 30 19.25 10.57 13.68
CA LEU A 30 18.47 11.48 14.51
C LEU A 30 19.06 11.63 15.92
N PRO A 31 18.72 12.73 16.64
CA PRO A 31 19.02 12.86 18.05
C PRO A 31 18.45 11.69 18.88
N PRO A 32 19.08 11.27 19.98
CA PRO A 32 18.63 10.13 20.80
C PRO A 32 17.18 10.22 21.27
N GLN A 33 16.62 11.43 21.38
CA GLN A 33 15.23 11.65 21.79
C GLN A 33 14.21 11.23 20.73
N LEU A 34 14.63 11.07 19.47
CA LEU A 34 13.79 10.70 18.34
C LEU A 34 14.15 9.32 17.77
N GLU A 35 14.99 8.57 18.48
CA GLU A 35 15.34 7.21 18.09
C GLU A 35 14.09 6.32 18.07
N GLY A 36 13.89 5.55 16.98
CA GLY A 36 12.72 4.68 16.82
C GLY A 36 11.42 5.38 16.44
N ILE A 37 11.42 6.71 16.20
CA ILE A 37 10.21 7.46 15.85
C ILE A 37 9.57 6.96 14.54
N GLU A 38 10.39 6.48 13.59
CA GLU A 38 9.92 5.93 12.32
C GLU A 38 8.95 4.76 12.55
N THR A 39 9.21 3.92 13.55
CA THR A 39 8.38 2.76 13.86
C THR A 39 7.00 3.20 14.36
N GLN A 40 6.96 4.22 15.22
CA GLN A 40 5.70 4.77 15.73
C GLN A 40 4.91 5.45 14.61
N LEU A 41 5.59 6.17 13.71
CA LEU A 41 4.96 6.84 12.57
C LEU A 41 4.39 5.83 11.56
N PHE A 42 5.13 4.77 11.24
CA PHE A 42 4.63 3.68 10.39
C PHE A 42 3.42 2.98 11.03
N GLN A 43 3.47 2.65 12.32
CA GLN A 43 2.33 2.08 13.05
C GLN A 43 1.12 3.02 13.03
N ALA A 44 1.33 4.31 13.30
CA ALA A 44 0.28 5.32 13.29
C ALA A 44 -0.35 5.47 11.90
N SER A 45 0.42 5.29 10.82
CA SER A 45 -0.07 5.39 9.44
C SER A 45 -1.05 4.29 9.05
N LEU A 46 -1.11 3.19 9.80
CA LEU A 46 -2.05 2.11 9.54
C LEU A 46 -3.51 2.56 9.74
N LEU A 47 -3.79 3.42 10.72
CA LEU A 47 -5.15 3.93 10.96
C LEU A 47 -5.71 4.72 9.76
N PRO A 48 -5.04 5.77 9.26
CA PRO A 48 -5.52 6.47 8.08
C PRO A 48 -5.51 5.57 6.83
N GLU A 49 -4.59 4.61 6.70
CA GLU A 49 -4.65 3.64 5.59
C GLU A 49 -5.93 2.81 5.63
N LEU A 50 -6.31 2.29 6.80
CA LEU A 50 -7.55 1.53 6.97
C LEU A 50 -8.79 2.40 6.73
N LEU A 51 -8.76 3.68 7.14
CA LEU A 51 -9.84 4.62 6.83
C LEU A 51 -9.95 4.87 5.31
N TYR A 52 -8.82 5.05 4.62
CA TYR A 52 -8.78 5.14 3.17
C TYR A 52 -9.44 3.92 2.50
N LEU A 53 -9.04 2.71 2.89
CA LEU A 53 -9.61 1.47 2.34
C LEU A 53 -11.09 1.33 2.68
N TRP A 54 -11.51 1.73 3.88
CA TRP A 54 -12.90 1.72 4.30
C TRP A 54 -13.75 2.65 3.44
N PHE A 55 -13.34 3.91 3.28
CA PHE A 55 -14.03 4.86 2.40
C PHE A 55 -14.06 4.40 0.96
N LEU A 56 -12.94 3.90 0.42
CA LEU A 56 -12.88 3.43 -0.96
C LEU A 56 -13.86 2.26 -1.22
N SER A 57 -14.23 1.51 -0.18
CA SER A 57 -15.17 0.39 -0.23
C SER A 57 -16.64 0.72 -0.06
N ARG A 58 -16.94 1.98 0.25
CA ARG A 58 -18.30 2.47 0.32
C ARG A 58 -18.96 2.39 -1.07
N PRO A 59 -20.19 1.86 -1.20
CA PRO A 59 -20.92 1.86 -2.46
C PRO A 59 -20.96 3.24 -3.13
N GLU A 60 -21.06 4.29 -2.31
CA GLU A 60 -21.14 5.68 -2.72
C GLU A 60 -19.87 6.14 -3.47
N ALA A 61 -18.71 5.54 -3.19
CA ALA A 61 -17.48 5.85 -3.92
C ALA A 61 -17.51 5.36 -5.37
N LYS A 62 -18.29 4.31 -5.68
CA LYS A 62 -18.33 3.63 -6.99
C LYS A 62 -16.95 3.22 -7.51
N THR A 63 -16.06 2.83 -6.58
CA THR A 63 -14.72 2.35 -6.90
C THR A 63 -14.82 1.07 -7.76
N PRO A 64 -14.05 0.95 -8.86
CA PRO A 64 -13.99 -0.29 -9.63
C PRO A 64 -13.61 -1.49 -8.74
N PRO A 65 -14.32 -2.64 -8.80
CA PRO A 65 -14.09 -3.75 -7.87
C PRO A 65 -12.66 -4.29 -7.86
N LEU A 66 -12.03 -4.37 -9.04
CA LEU A 66 -10.64 -4.80 -9.18
C LEU A 66 -9.68 -3.78 -8.56
N ALA A 67 -9.95 -2.48 -8.71
CA ALA A 67 -9.15 -1.42 -8.10
C ALA A 67 -9.25 -1.46 -6.57
N ASN A 68 -10.47 -1.69 -6.05
CA ASN A 68 -10.69 -1.86 -4.61
C ASN A 68 -9.94 -3.08 -4.06
N THR A 69 -9.93 -4.19 -4.80
CA THR A 69 -9.16 -5.38 -4.46
C THR A 69 -7.67 -5.07 -4.41
N GLY A 70 -7.13 -4.44 -5.46
CA GLY A 70 -5.73 -4.02 -5.53
C GLY A 70 -5.34 -3.13 -4.35
N ALA A 71 -6.12 -2.09 -4.04
CA ALA A 71 -5.86 -1.22 -2.88
C ALA A 71 -5.74 -2.00 -1.56
N ARG A 72 -6.56 -3.04 -1.36
CA ARG A 72 -6.51 -3.87 -0.14
C ARG A 72 -5.34 -4.84 -0.11
N MET A 73 -4.84 -5.26 -1.27
CA MET A 73 -3.67 -6.16 -1.34
C MET A 73 -2.42 -5.51 -0.74
N LEU A 74 -2.36 -4.18 -0.64
CA LEU A 74 -1.33 -3.46 0.13
C LEU A 74 -1.20 -4.00 1.56
N LEU A 75 -2.30 -4.42 2.19
CA LEU A 75 -2.24 -4.98 3.54
C LEU A 75 -1.45 -6.29 3.58
N LEU A 76 -1.38 -7.05 2.47
CA LEU A 76 -0.53 -8.25 2.40
C LEU A 76 0.95 -7.88 2.50
N PHE A 77 1.38 -6.78 1.87
CA PHE A 77 2.72 -6.23 2.04
C PHE A 77 2.98 -5.84 3.50
N VAL A 78 2.06 -5.10 4.13
CA VAL A 78 2.18 -4.71 5.55
C VAL A 78 2.29 -5.94 6.46
N PHE A 79 1.45 -6.95 6.25
CA PHE A 79 1.49 -8.17 7.06
C PHE A 79 2.70 -9.05 6.78
N ALA A 80 3.23 -9.07 5.56
CA ALA A 80 4.41 -9.86 5.19
C ALA A 80 5.70 -9.25 5.75
N THR A 81 5.81 -7.92 5.80
CA THR A 81 7.00 -7.23 6.31
C THR A 81 7.22 -7.40 7.81
N ILE A 82 6.17 -7.69 8.60
CA ILE A 82 6.28 -7.95 10.04
C ILE A 82 7.11 -9.22 10.33
N PRO A 83 6.71 -10.43 9.89
CA PRO A 83 7.50 -11.64 10.10
C PRO A 83 8.83 -11.60 9.35
N ALA A 84 8.89 -10.97 8.17
CA ALA A 84 10.15 -10.80 7.45
C ALA A 84 11.14 -9.94 8.25
N GLY A 85 10.68 -8.85 8.87
CA GLY A 85 11.50 -7.99 9.73
C GLY A 85 11.96 -8.70 11.01
N ILE A 86 11.10 -9.50 11.63
CA ILE A 86 11.49 -10.34 12.76
C ILE A 86 12.56 -11.37 12.32
N ALA A 87 12.37 -12.03 11.18
CA ALA A 87 13.33 -12.99 10.65
C ALA A 87 14.68 -12.33 10.32
N ALA A 88 14.68 -11.14 9.71
CA ALA A 88 15.89 -10.36 9.46
C ALA A 88 16.69 -10.12 10.75
N LYS A 89 16.01 -9.67 11.81
CA LYS A 89 16.65 -9.37 13.10
C LYS A 89 17.15 -10.61 13.83
N VAL A 90 16.30 -11.63 13.94
CA VAL A 90 16.59 -12.82 14.74
C VAL A 90 17.61 -13.74 14.06
N GLN A 91 17.60 -13.83 12.73
CA GLN A 91 18.41 -14.80 12.00
C GLN A 91 19.65 -14.19 11.34
N PHE A 92 19.56 -12.94 10.88
CA PHE A 92 20.64 -12.26 10.17
C PHE A 92 21.28 -11.15 11.01
N GLY A 93 20.69 -10.78 12.16
CA GLY A 93 21.21 -9.72 13.02
C GLY A 93 21.11 -8.32 12.40
N ASP A 94 20.25 -8.15 11.39
CA ASP A 94 20.15 -6.93 10.61
C ASP A 94 18.69 -6.53 10.34
N THR A 95 18.50 -5.34 9.79
CA THR A 95 17.20 -4.81 9.41
C THR A 95 16.66 -5.51 8.17
N LEU A 96 15.33 -5.55 8.01
CA LEU A 96 14.70 -6.09 6.80
C LEU A 96 15.28 -5.47 5.53
N ALA A 97 15.56 -4.17 5.58
CA ALA A 97 16.09 -3.40 4.46
C ALA A 97 17.44 -3.93 3.92
N ASN A 98 18.25 -4.55 4.78
CA ASN A 98 19.58 -5.09 4.44
C ASN A 98 19.54 -6.56 4.04
N VAL A 99 18.43 -7.28 4.26
CA VAL A 99 18.29 -8.69 3.88
C VAL A 99 17.56 -8.78 2.54
N ASP A 100 18.32 -8.63 1.44
CA ASP A 100 17.82 -8.44 0.08
C ASP A 100 16.68 -9.38 -0.33
N VAL A 101 16.81 -10.69 -0.08
CA VAL A 101 15.77 -11.66 -0.44
C VAL A 101 14.48 -11.43 0.35
N LEU A 102 14.56 -11.21 1.67
CA LEU A 102 13.38 -10.95 2.50
C LEU A 102 12.75 -9.60 2.15
N HIS A 103 13.60 -8.61 1.86
CA HIS A 103 13.22 -7.27 1.43
C HIS A 103 12.45 -7.34 0.11
N GLY A 104 13.12 -7.70 -0.99
CA GLY A 104 12.56 -7.60 -2.34
C GLY A 104 11.34 -8.48 -2.53
N THR A 105 11.30 -9.64 -1.87
CA THR A 105 10.10 -10.49 -1.91
C THR A 105 8.92 -9.87 -1.15
N SER A 106 9.15 -9.23 0.00
CA SER A 106 8.10 -8.50 0.69
C SER A 106 7.56 -7.36 -0.18
N GLU A 107 8.45 -6.51 -0.72
CA GLU A 107 8.05 -5.39 -1.56
C GLU A 107 7.41 -5.79 -2.89
N SER A 108 7.68 -6.97 -3.42
CA SER A 108 6.98 -7.46 -4.62
C SER A 108 5.45 -7.52 -4.43
N LEU A 109 4.99 -7.71 -3.19
CA LEU A 109 3.56 -7.65 -2.84
C LEU A 109 2.98 -6.23 -3.01
N LEU A 110 3.78 -5.20 -2.71
CA LEU A 110 3.42 -3.79 -2.95
C LEU A 110 3.34 -3.51 -4.44
N THR A 111 4.34 -3.93 -5.22
CA THR A 111 4.33 -3.82 -6.69
C THR A 111 3.08 -4.46 -7.28
N PHE A 112 2.78 -5.70 -6.86
CA PHE A 112 1.60 -6.42 -7.33
C PHE A 112 0.29 -5.74 -6.95
N SER A 113 0.19 -5.25 -5.72
CA SER A 113 -0.95 -4.45 -5.25
C SER A 113 -1.18 -3.21 -6.13
N ASN A 114 -0.12 -2.45 -6.42
CA ASN A 114 -0.18 -1.25 -7.26
C ASN A 114 -0.58 -1.57 -8.70
N LEU A 115 -0.08 -2.68 -9.25
CA LEU A 115 -0.45 -3.15 -10.58
C LEU A 115 -1.95 -3.48 -10.65
N VAL A 116 -2.47 -4.24 -9.69
CA VAL A 116 -3.90 -4.60 -9.66
C VAL A 116 -4.79 -3.37 -9.50
N LEU A 117 -4.36 -2.39 -8.67
CA LEU A 117 -5.02 -1.10 -8.53
C LEU A 117 -5.11 -0.36 -9.87
N ALA A 118 -3.98 -0.24 -10.58
CA ALA A 118 -3.91 0.40 -11.89
C ALA A 118 -4.78 -0.32 -12.93
N LEU A 119 -4.71 -1.65 -13.00
CA LEU A 119 -5.53 -2.46 -13.92
C LEU A 119 -7.02 -2.28 -13.66
N GLY A 120 -7.42 -2.14 -12.40
CA GLY A 120 -8.82 -1.89 -12.03
C GLY A 120 -9.36 -0.58 -12.57
N PHE A 121 -8.63 0.52 -12.41
CA PHE A 121 -9.02 1.82 -12.98
C PHE A 121 -8.90 1.85 -14.50
N SER A 122 -7.86 1.22 -15.06
CA SER A 122 -7.68 1.10 -16.52
C SER A 122 -8.89 0.40 -17.15
N ARG A 123 -9.29 -0.76 -16.63
CA ARG A 123 -10.50 -1.47 -17.10
C ARG A 123 -11.74 -0.58 -17.00
N ALA A 124 -11.94 0.08 -15.87
CA ALA A 124 -13.09 0.95 -15.69
C ALA A 124 -13.13 2.10 -16.70
N LEU A 125 -11.99 2.58 -17.20
CA LEU A 125 -11.91 3.59 -18.25
C LEU A 125 -12.19 3.03 -19.64
N PHE A 126 -11.66 1.85 -19.97
CA PHE A 126 -11.75 1.24 -21.31
C PHE A 126 -12.95 0.32 -21.54
N THR A 127 -13.83 0.14 -20.54
CA THR A 127 -15.16 -0.42 -20.81
C THR A 127 -15.94 0.53 -21.72
N VAL A 128 -16.13 0.11 -22.98
CA VAL A 128 -17.01 0.75 -23.95
C VAL A 128 -18.45 0.43 -23.57
N ASP A 129 -19.30 1.43 -23.47
CA ASP A 129 -20.74 1.26 -23.31
C ASP A 129 -21.29 0.53 -24.56
N GLY A 130 -21.34 -0.81 -24.54
CA GLY A 130 -22.09 -1.59 -25.53
C GLY A 130 -21.50 -2.92 -26.02
N GLU A 131 -20.19 -3.10 -26.21
CA GLU A 131 -19.68 -4.30 -26.93
C GLU A 131 -18.32 -4.85 -26.47
N GLY A 132 -17.87 -4.55 -25.25
CA GLY A 132 -16.68 -5.21 -24.71
C GLY A 132 -17.06 -6.59 -24.15
N LYS A 133 -16.60 -7.69 -24.77
CA LYS A 133 -16.51 -8.98 -24.07
C LYS A 133 -15.87 -8.70 -22.73
N GLU A 134 -16.68 -8.82 -21.69
CA GLU A 134 -16.25 -8.70 -20.31
C GLU A 134 -15.13 -9.73 -20.16
N LEU A 135 -13.87 -9.30 -20.10
CA LEU A 135 -12.80 -10.22 -19.75
C LEU A 135 -13.14 -10.64 -18.33
N ASP A 136 -13.74 -11.81 -18.16
CA ASP A 136 -14.32 -12.28 -16.90
C ASP A 136 -13.19 -12.55 -15.90
N LEU A 137 -12.77 -11.47 -15.24
CA LEU A 137 -11.92 -11.47 -14.06
C LEU A 137 -12.79 -11.37 -12.79
N GLY A 138 -14.12 -11.46 -12.90
CA GLY A 138 -14.97 -11.90 -11.79
C GLY A 138 -14.51 -13.28 -11.30
N ALA A 139 -13.79 -14.01 -12.15
CA ALA A 139 -12.98 -15.17 -11.85
C ALA A 139 -11.45 -14.89 -11.78
N PHE A 140 -10.94 -13.81 -11.15
CA PHE A 140 -9.62 -13.91 -10.49
C PHE A 140 -9.87 -14.72 -9.21
N PRO A 141 -9.72 -16.06 -9.25
CA PRO A 141 -10.25 -16.86 -8.18
C PRO A 141 -9.43 -16.53 -6.93
N ALA A 142 -10.05 -16.55 -5.75
CA ALA A 142 -9.30 -16.52 -4.49
C ALA A 142 -8.17 -17.58 -4.50
N LYS A 143 -8.31 -18.65 -5.30
CA LYS A 143 -7.26 -19.64 -5.63
C LYS A 143 -6.08 -19.07 -6.43
N GLY A 144 -6.27 -18.11 -7.32
CA GLY A 144 -5.21 -17.41 -8.06
C GLY A 144 -4.44 -16.44 -7.17
N ILE A 145 -5.12 -15.72 -6.29
CA ILE A 145 -4.48 -14.90 -5.24
C ILE A 145 -3.76 -15.81 -4.25
N ALA A 146 -4.39 -16.89 -3.77
CA ALA A 146 -3.73 -17.85 -2.87
C ALA A 146 -2.56 -18.58 -3.53
N LYS A 147 -2.61 -18.84 -4.85
CA LYS A 147 -1.49 -19.39 -5.62
C LYS A 147 -0.39 -18.35 -5.82
N PHE A 148 -0.72 -17.09 -6.09
CA PHE A 148 0.27 -16.02 -6.22
C PHE A 148 0.92 -15.72 -4.86
N VAL A 149 0.15 -15.55 -3.79
CA VAL A 149 0.62 -15.39 -2.41
C VAL A 149 1.39 -16.64 -1.96
N GLY A 150 0.92 -17.84 -2.27
CA GLY A 150 1.62 -19.09 -1.98
C GLY A 150 2.89 -19.28 -2.80
N LEU A 151 2.93 -18.76 -4.03
CA LEU A 151 4.12 -18.74 -4.88
C LEU A 151 5.11 -17.70 -4.37
N ILE A 152 4.68 -16.50 -3.99
CA ILE A 152 5.54 -15.48 -3.38
C ILE A 152 6.05 -15.96 -2.04
N ALA A 153 5.21 -16.45 -1.13
CA ALA A 153 5.64 -17.05 0.14
C ALA A 153 6.54 -18.28 -0.08
N GLY A 154 6.26 -19.05 -1.13
CA GLY A 154 7.10 -20.15 -1.61
C GLY A 154 8.45 -19.67 -2.11
N VAL A 155 8.53 -18.58 -2.88
CA VAL A 155 9.76 -17.96 -3.39
C VAL A 155 10.52 -17.25 -2.26
N CYS A 156 9.84 -16.63 -1.29
CA CYS A 156 10.43 -16.16 -0.05
C CYS A 156 11.08 -17.33 0.70
N GLY A 157 10.34 -18.44 0.87
CA GLY A 157 10.81 -19.62 1.58
C GLY A 157 11.91 -20.39 0.84
N LEU A 158 11.82 -20.49 -0.49
CA LEU A 158 12.81 -21.13 -1.34
C LEU A 158 14.03 -20.25 -1.52
N GLY A 159 13.87 -18.93 -1.64
CA GLY A 159 14.94 -17.95 -1.65
C GLY A 159 15.67 -17.91 -0.30
N PHE A 160 14.93 -18.07 0.80
CA PHE A 160 15.48 -18.25 2.14
C PHE A 160 16.25 -19.58 2.30
N LEU A 161 15.79 -20.68 1.69
CA LEU A 161 16.52 -21.95 1.67
C LEU A 161 17.70 -21.94 0.69
N ALA A 162 17.55 -21.27 -0.46
CA ALA A 162 18.56 -21.15 -1.51
C ALA A 162 19.65 -20.16 -1.15
N SER A 163 19.37 -19.11 -0.37
CA SER A 163 20.42 -18.24 0.20
C SER A 163 21.33 -19.01 1.16
N ASN A 164 20.85 -20.08 1.79
CA ASN A 164 21.68 -20.99 2.58
C ASN A 164 22.42 -22.04 1.72
N LEU A 165 22.04 -22.24 0.45
CA LEU A 165 22.57 -23.31 -0.43
C LEU A 165 23.43 -22.80 -1.60
N LEU A 166 23.27 -21.54 -2.02
CA LEU A 166 23.89 -20.93 -3.20
C LEU A 166 25.02 -19.96 -2.86
N ILE A 167 25.52 -19.95 -1.62
CA ILE A 167 26.80 -19.29 -1.30
C ILE A 167 27.94 -20.18 -1.80
N ASP A 168 28.07 -20.25 -3.12
CA ASP A 168 29.35 -20.50 -3.79
C ASP A 168 29.57 -19.35 -4.76
N SER A 169 30.13 -18.27 -4.20
CA SER A 169 30.39 -17.00 -4.86
C SER A 169 31.57 -17.14 -5.81
N SER A 170 31.29 -17.16 -7.12
CA SER A 170 32.32 -16.87 -8.11
C SER A 170 31.82 -15.83 -9.10
N THR A 171 32.42 -14.63 -8.99
CA THR A 171 32.50 -13.54 -9.99
C THR A 171 31.44 -12.41 -10.00
N LEU A 172 31.13 -11.80 -8.84
CA LEU A 172 30.68 -10.39 -8.74
C LEU A 172 31.20 -9.76 -7.43
N ASP A 173 32.51 -9.73 -7.25
CA ASP A 173 33.13 -8.97 -6.16
C ASP A 173 33.14 -7.48 -6.55
N MET A 174 32.33 -6.63 -5.90
CA MET A 174 32.62 -5.21 -5.62
C MET A 174 31.50 -4.41 -4.92
N GLU A 175 30.30 -4.95 -4.70
CA GLU A 175 29.21 -4.23 -3.99
C GLU A 175 29.17 -4.58 -2.49
N PRO A 176 28.81 -3.63 -1.60
CA PRO A 176 28.71 -3.89 -0.17
C PRO A 176 27.55 -4.85 0.14
N SER A 177 27.62 -5.54 1.29
CA SER A 177 26.65 -6.59 1.66
C SER A 177 25.20 -6.12 1.80
N ASN A 178 24.99 -4.81 1.92
CA ASN A 178 23.68 -4.18 2.02
C ASN A 178 23.22 -3.52 0.71
N ALA A 179 23.93 -3.77 -0.40
CA ALA A 179 23.47 -3.39 -1.72
C ALA A 179 22.25 -4.21 -2.14
N LEU A 180 21.27 -3.54 -2.74
CA LEU A 180 20.13 -4.22 -3.34
C LEU A 180 20.54 -4.96 -4.60
N SER A 181 20.03 -6.18 -4.77
CA SER A 181 20.17 -6.91 -6.03
C SER A 181 19.35 -6.26 -7.16
N LEU A 182 19.69 -6.56 -8.42
CA LEU A 182 18.93 -6.05 -9.57
C LEU A 182 17.43 -6.38 -9.51
N PRO A 183 17.00 -7.59 -9.09
CA PRO A 183 15.58 -7.87 -8.85
C PRO A 183 14.92 -6.96 -7.82
N THR A 184 15.59 -6.68 -6.70
CA THR A 184 15.04 -5.81 -5.65
C THR A 184 14.95 -4.36 -6.12
N TRP A 185 15.94 -3.89 -6.88
CA TRP A 185 15.86 -2.60 -7.56
C TRP A 185 14.70 -2.53 -8.56
N ALA A 186 14.48 -3.59 -9.33
CA ALA A 186 13.36 -3.64 -10.27
C ALA A 186 12.02 -3.51 -9.55
N VAL A 187 11.84 -4.16 -8.40
CA VAL A 187 10.64 -4.06 -7.55
C VAL A 187 10.40 -2.61 -7.06
N HIS A 188 11.45 -1.91 -6.63
CA HIS A 188 11.35 -0.49 -6.22
C HIS A 188 10.92 0.42 -7.38
N VAL A 189 11.62 0.33 -8.51
CA VAL A 189 11.36 1.16 -9.70
C VAL A 189 9.97 0.88 -10.26
N SER A 190 9.60 -0.40 -10.33
CA SER A 190 8.27 -0.85 -10.74
C SER A 190 7.22 -0.22 -9.84
N SER A 191 7.32 -0.40 -8.52
CA SER A 191 6.32 0.11 -7.56
C SER A 191 6.02 1.61 -7.73
N VAL A 192 7.05 2.43 -8.00
CA VAL A 192 6.91 3.86 -8.34
C VAL A 192 6.16 4.06 -9.66
N ALA A 193 6.49 3.29 -10.69
CA ALA A 193 5.84 3.35 -12.00
C ALA A 193 4.36 2.93 -11.92
N GLU A 194 4.02 1.80 -11.30
CA GLU A 194 2.63 1.37 -11.17
C GLU A 194 1.79 2.34 -10.33
N TRP A 195 2.36 2.90 -9.26
CA TRP A 195 1.66 3.91 -8.46
C TRP A 195 1.39 5.19 -9.25
N THR A 196 2.37 5.65 -10.04
CA THR A 196 2.22 6.82 -10.91
C THR A 196 1.18 6.58 -11.99
N LEU A 197 1.18 5.39 -12.60
CA LEU A 197 0.15 4.97 -13.55
C LEU A 197 -1.24 4.93 -12.90
N ALA A 198 -1.38 4.29 -11.74
CA ALA A 198 -2.63 4.24 -10.99
C ALA A 198 -3.15 5.66 -10.70
N THR A 199 -2.29 6.55 -10.22
CA THR A 199 -2.63 7.95 -9.92
C THR A 199 -3.17 8.67 -11.16
N SER A 200 -2.52 8.47 -12.31
CA SER A 200 -2.94 9.07 -13.59
C SER A 200 -4.30 8.52 -14.06
N LEU A 201 -4.56 7.23 -13.84
CA LEU A 201 -5.83 6.59 -14.17
C LEU A 201 -6.95 7.05 -13.24
N VAL A 202 -6.69 7.24 -11.95
CA VAL A 202 -7.67 7.80 -11.00
C VAL A 202 -8.08 9.21 -11.41
N TRP A 203 -7.13 10.03 -11.89
CA TRP A 203 -7.44 11.37 -12.38
C TRP A 203 -8.42 11.34 -13.55
N LYS A 204 -8.15 10.47 -14.54
CA LYS A 204 -9.05 10.26 -15.69
C LYS A 204 -10.39 9.66 -15.27
N PHE A 205 -10.40 8.78 -14.27
CA PHE A 205 -11.62 8.17 -13.77
C PHE A 205 -12.60 9.20 -13.20
N ALA A 206 -12.10 10.30 -12.62
CA ALA A 206 -12.93 11.41 -12.16
C ALA A 206 -13.85 11.98 -13.23
N GLU A 207 -13.38 12.00 -14.48
CA GLU A 207 -14.12 12.51 -15.63
C GLU A 207 -15.17 11.48 -16.09
N LYS A 208 -14.78 10.20 -16.19
CA LYS A 208 -15.70 9.13 -16.56
C LYS A 208 -16.80 8.90 -15.52
N SER A 209 -16.48 9.00 -14.23
CA SER A 209 -17.42 8.73 -13.15
C SER A 209 -18.36 9.89 -12.84
N GLY A 210 -18.11 11.09 -13.40
CA GLY A 210 -18.82 12.32 -13.07
C GLY A 210 -18.52 12.89 -11.66
N ASN A 211 -17.65 12.24 -10.89
CA ASN A 211 -17.30 12.63 -9.52
C ASN A 211 -15.90 13.26 -9.51
N GLN A 212 -15.83 14.59 -9.53
CA GLN A 212 -14.55 15.31 -9.60
C GLN A 212 -13.70 15.19 -8.32
N ALA A 213 -14.25 14.70 -7.19
CA ALA A 213 -13.48 14.50 -5.97
C ALA A 213 -12.35 13.47 -6.14
N TRP A 214 -12.44 12.58 -7.13
CA TRP A 214 -11.36 11.66 -7.52
C TRP A 214 -10.06 12.37 -7.95
N LYS A 215 -10.15 13.60 -8.49
CA LYS A 215 -8.95 14.43 -8.76
C LYS A 215 -8.24 14.81 -7.46
N GLY A 216 -8.99 15.12 -6.41
CA GLY A 216 -8.45 15.35 -5.08
C GLY A 216 -7.74 14.11 -4.51
N LEU A 217 -8.30 12.91 -4.73
CA LEU A 217 -7.63 11.67 -4.35
C LEU A 217 -6.34 11.45 -5.14
N SER A 218 -6.32 11.77 -6.43
CA SER A 218 -5.10 11.67 -7.25
C SER A 218 -3.98 12.57 -6.73
N VAL A 219 -4.29 13.80 -6.31
CA VAL A 219 -3.32 14.70 -5.67
C VAL A 219 -2.82 14.10 -4.35
N ALA A 220 -3.69 13.53 -3.53
CA ALA A 220 -3.29 12.86 -2.30
C ALA A 220 -2.40 11.62 -2.57
N MET A 221 -2.66 10.88 -3.65
CA MET A 221 -1.80 9.78 -4.10
C MET A 221 -0.41 10.28 -4.56
N CYS A 222 -0.32 11.43 -5.24
CA CYS A 222 0.97 12.05 -5.56
C CYS A 222 1.76 12.44 -4.30
N LEU A 223 1.09 12.99 -3.28
CA LEU A 223 1.75 13.30 -2.00
C LEU A 223 2.26 12.03 -1.33
N ASN A 224 1.46 10.96 -1.35
CA ASN A 224 1.87 9.65 -0.84
C ASN A 224 3.07 9.08 -1.60
N LEU A 225 3.20 9.31 -2.92
CA LEU A 225 4.35 8.85 -3.70
C LEU A 225 5.69 9.39 -3.19
N LEU A 226 5.71 10.55 -2.52
CA LEU A 226 6.94 11.11 -1.98
C LEU A 226 7.64 10.17 -0.98
N ASN A 227 6.88 9.32 -0.27
CA ASN A 227 7.46 8.32 0.62
C ASN A 227 8.29 7.26 -0.12
N ALA A 228 8.06 7.02 -1.42
CA ALA A 228 8.78 5.99 -2.16
C ALA A 228 10.16 6.46 -2.61
N TYR A 229 10.38 7.77 -2.73
CA TYR A 229 11.69 8.31 -3.11
C TYR A 229 12.71 8.23 -1.97
N THR A 230 12.27 8.27 -0.72
CA THR A 230 13.17 8.22 0.44
C THR A 230 13.90 6.87 0.58
N PRO A 231 13.26 5.68 0.56
CA PRO A 231 13.97 4.40 0.59
C PRO A 231 14.81 4.21 -0.68
N CYS A 232 14.29 4.52 -1.87
CA CYS A 232 15.08 4.45 -3.11
C CYS A 232 16.38 5.27 -3.03
N THR A 233 16.31 6.48 -2.44
CA THR A 233 17.50 7.31 -2.23
C THR A 233 18.42 6.65 -1.20
N TRP A 234 17.89 6.18 -0.08
CA TRP A 234 18.70 5.52 0.96
C TRP A 234 19.43 4.26 0.43
N HIS A 235 18.75 3.45 -0.37
CA HIS A 235 19.31 2.27 -1.05
C HIS A 235 20.37 2.63 -2.09
N ALA A 236 20.19 3.74 -2.82
CA ALA A 236 21.20 4.23 -3.77
C ALA A 236 22.54 4.58 -3.10
N PHE A 237 22.53 4.86 -1.79
CA PHE A 237 23.72 5.10 -0.98
C PHE A 237 24.02 3.95 -0.01
N TYR A 238 23.64 2.72 -0.38
CA TYR A 238 23.97 1.52 0.40
C TYR A 238 23.56 1.65 1.87
N ASN A 239 22.33 2.09 2.11
CA ASN A 239 21.73 2.17 3.45
C ASN A 239 22.60 2.94 4.46
N SER A 240 23.37 3.93 3.96
CA SER A 240 24.35 4.66 4.75
C SER A 240 23.70 5.36 5.96
N PRO A 241 24.25 5.19 7.18
CA PRO A 241 23.79 5.92 8.36
C PRO A 241 23.86 7.45 8.20
N ALA A 242 24.74 7.95 7.33
CA ALA A 242 24.93 9.39 7.10
C ALA A 242 23.66 10.08 6.56
N ILE A 243 22.80 9.34 5.86
CA ILE A 243 21.51 9.81 5.36
C ILE A 243 20.34 8.98 5.92
N GLY A 244 20.56 8.30 7.06
CA GLY A 244 19.56 7.45 7.71
C GLY A 244 18.27 8.17 8.10
N ALA A 245 18.30 9.52 8.18
CA ALA A 245 17.13 10.36 8.45
C ALA A 245 16.06 10.28 7.35
N LEU A 246 16.41 9.72 6.18
CA LEU A 246 15.44 9.39 5.13
C LEU A 246 14.39 8.38 5.58
N VAL A 247 14.70 7.48 6.52
CA VAL A 247 13.73 6.49 7.03
C VAL A 247 12.63 7.12 7.90
N PRO A 248 12.94 7.93 8.93
CA PRO A 248 11.89 8.65 9.66
C PRO A 248 11.15 9.66 8.78
N LEU A 249 11.81 10.25 7.77
CA LEU A 249 11.12 11.05 6.75
C LEU A 249 10.13 10.21 5.92
N GLN A 250 10.52 9.00 5.50
CA GLN A 250 9.64 8.04 4.84
C GLN A 250 8.40 7.77 5.68
N ALA A 251 8.59 7.49 6.97
CA ALA A 251 7.50 7.19 7.89
C ALA A 251 6.54 8.38 8.06
N LEU A 252 7.08 9.60 8.17
CA LEU A 252 6.28 10.83 8.22
C LEU A 252 5.48 11.05 6.92
N LEU A 253 6.12 10.86 5.76
CA LEU A 253 5.47 10.99 4.46
C LEU A 253 4.40 9.89 4.26
N THR A 254 4.61 8.70 4.82
CA THR A 254 3.63 7.62 4.81
C THR A 254 2.41 8.00 5.65
N LEU A 255 2.60 8.50 6.88
CA LEU A 255 1.51 8.94 7.75
C LEU A 255 0.71 10.11 7.14
N THR A 256 1.41 11.12 6.63
CA THR A 256 0.77 12.30 6.03
C THR A 256 0.09 11.97 4.71
N GLY A 257 0.71 11.15 3.86
CA GLY A 257 0.16 10.69 2.59
C GLY A 257 -1.07 9.80 2.76
N SER A 258 -1.03 8.83 3.68
CA SER A 258 -2.20 7.99 4.03
C SER A 258 -3.33 8.83 4.61
N SER A 259 -3.03 9.80 5.49
CA SER A 259 -4.04 10.72 6.05
C SER A 259 -4.70 11.57 4.96
N ALA A 260 -3.92 12.11 4.02
CA ALA A 260 -4.45 12.85 2.88
C ALA A 260 -5.34 11.97 1.99
N ARG A 261 -4.93 10.72 1.73
CA ARG A 261 -5.74 9.76 0.94
C ARG A 261 -7.04 9.40 1.66
N ALA A 262 -7.01 9.19 2.97
CA ALA A 262 -8.20 8.92 3.76
C ALA A 262 -9.22 10.06 3.66
N PHE A 263 -8.75 11.30 3.85
CA PHE A 263 -9.59 12.48 3.71
C PHE A 263 -10.13 12.65 2.29
N ALA A 264 -9.32 12.40 1.27
CA ALA A 264 -9.77 12.49 -0.11
C ALA A 264 -10.79 11.40 -0.46
N ALA A 265 -10.62 10.17 0.03
CA ALA A 265 -11.59 9.10 -0.16
C ALA A 265 -12.92 9.37 0.57
N TYR A 266 -12.88 9.98 1.76
CA TYR A 266 -14.08 10.51 2.41
C TYR A 266 -14.82 11.49 1.50
N ARG A 267 -14.11 12.46 0.90
CA ARG A 267 -14.71 13.43 -0.03
C ARG A 267 -15.29 12.76 -1.28
N VAL A 268 -14.66 11.71 -1.79
CA VAL A 268 -15.20 10.90 -2.89
C VAL A 268 -16.55 10.29 -2.50
N CYS A 269 -16.67 9.75 -1.28
CA CYS A 269 -17.94 9.18 -0.79
C CYS A 269 -19.03 10.24 -0.61
N GLU A 270 -18.71 11.38 0.01
CA GLU A 270 -19.67 12.46 0.22
C GLU A 270 -20.17 13.04 -1.11
N GLU A 271 -19.28 13.21 -2.07
CA GLU A 271 -19.67 13.64 -3.41
C GLU A 271 -20.51 12.58 -4.13
N GLY A 272 -20.21 11.29 -3.93
CA GLY A 272 -21.02 10.19 -4.42
C GLY A 272 -22.46 10.23 -3.91
N LYS A 273 -22.66 10.41 -2.59
CA LYS A 273 -23.99 10.59 -1.98
C LYS A 273 -24.72 11.79 -2.57
N ARG A 274 -24.02 12.91 -2.74
CA ARG A 274 -24.58 14.14 -3.29
C ARG A 274 -25.10 13.92 -4.72
N LEU A 275 -24.33 13.21 -5.55
CA LEU A 275 -24.70 12.90 -6.94
C LEU A 275 -25.87 11.92 -7.02
N GLU A 276 -25.97 10.95 -6.10
CA GLU A 276 -27.09 10.00 -6.04
C GLU A 276 -28.41 10.66 -5.59
N ALA A 277 -28.36 11.69 -4.75
CA ALA A 277 -29.56 12.40 -4.28
C ALA A 277 -30.13 13.42 -5.29
N GLN A 278 -29.35 13.85 -6.30
CA GLN A 278 -29.79 14.85 -7.29
C GLN A 278 -30.98 14.40 -8.18
N PRO A 279 -31.01 13.16 -8.71
CA PRO A 279 -32.14 12.66 -9.49
C PRO A 279 -33.46 12.64 -8.70
N GLU A 280 -33.42 12.26 -7.42
CA GLU A 280 -34.61 12.19 -6.55
C GLU A 280 -35.16 13.58 -6.20
N ALA A 281 -34.27 14.55 -6.01
CA ALA A 281 -34.66 15.93 -5.75
C ALA A 281 -35.33 16.57 -6.98
N GLN A 282 -34.81 16.31 -8.19
CA GLN A 282 -35.39 16.83 -9.44
C GLN A 282 -36.76 16.21 -9.76
N ALA A 283 -36.93 14.89 -9.59
CA ALA A 283 -38.22 14.24 -9.78
C ALA A 283 -39.32 14.77 -8.84
N ASN A 284 -38.99 14.96 -7.55
CA ASN A 284 -39.93 15.49 -6.56
C ASN A 284 -40.33 16.95 -6.80
N THR A 285 -39.46 17.78 -7.40
CA THR A 285 -39.82 19.15 -7.80
C THR A 285 -40.75 19.19 -9.00
N THR A 286 -40.52 18.34 -10.01
CA THR A 286 -41.38 18.27 -11.21
C THR A 286 -42.78 17.77 -10.86
N ASP A 287 -42.90 16.78 -9.97
CA ASP A 287 -44.20 16.29 -9.50
C ASP A 287 -44.97 17.36 -8.70
N LYS A 288 -44.28 18.16 -7.88
CA LYS A 288 -44.91 19.28 -7.17
C LYS A 288 -45.42 20.37 -8.12
N GLU A 289 -44.67 20.74 -9.15
CA GLU A 289 -45.11 21.74 -10.14
C GLU A 289 -46.28 21.25 -11.02
N SER A 290 -46.32 19.94 -11.34
CA SER A 290 -47.46 19.35 -12.06
C SER A 290 -48.73 19.23 -11.20
N SER A 291 -48.58 18.96 -9.90
CA SER A 291 -49.71 18.92 -8.96
C SER A 291 -50.26 20.29 -8.58
N SER A 292 -49.41 21.33 -8.50
CA SER A 292 -49.86 22.69 -8.21
C SER A 292 -50.61 23.32 -9.40
N SER A 293 -50.16 23.06 -10.63
CA SER A 293 -50.81 23.53 -11.87
C SER A 293 -52.16 22.85 -12.16
N SER A 294 -52.35 21.60 -11.75
CA SER A 294 -53.64 20.90 -11.88
C SER A 294 -54.67 21.27 -10.81
N SER A 295 -54.23 21.77 -9.65
CA SER A 295 -55.12 22.24 -8.58
C SER A 295 -55.62 23.69 -8.72
N SER A 296 -55.10 24.42 -9.72
CA SER A 296 -55.43 25.83 -9.99
C SER A 296 -56.22 26.04 -11.30
N SER A 297 -56.77 24.96 -11.87
CA SER A 297 -57.69 24.98 -13.02
C SER A 297 -59.13 24.69 -12.61
#